data_AF-K1TPE4-F1
#
_entry.id   AF-K1TPE4-F1
#
_cell.length_a   1.000
_cell.length_b   1.000
_cell.length_c   1.000
_cell.angle_alpha   90.00
_cell.angle_beta   90.00
_cell.angle_gamma   90.00
#
_symmetry.space_group_name_H-M   'P 1'
#
loop_
_entity.id
_entity.type
_entity.pdbx_description
1 polymer ?
#
loop_
_entity_poly.entity_id
_entity_poly.type
_entity_poly.pdbx_seq_one_letter_code
_entity_poly.pdbx_strand_id
1 'polypeptide(L)'
;MDLDNLDLNKSGAFIIGLSDCGEKITSAGGRVSTQEGTVLGIWQKSQDCEKNAKLIDKVTRSGHNSVVEHTYFNLAFQNVTAVVEQFVIEFRLASFTVKSRRYVDFSDAGFFIPEDADENYKSHMAKLFGLYSEFCEAGVPKEDARFLLPYCLFSNFFCSINGR
;
A
#
# COMPACT_ATOMS: atom_id res chain seq x y z
N MET A 1 -13.45 1.36 -8.70
CA MET A 1 -13.39 0.09 -7.94
C MET A 1 -14.54 0.13 -6.96
N ASP A 2 -15.37 -0.91 -6.96
CA ASP A 2 -16.45 -1.02 -5.99
C ASP A 2 -15.86 -1.55 -4.68
N LEU A 3 -15.63 -0.65 -3.73
CA LEU A 3 -15.17 -0.96 -2.38
C LEU A 3 -16.37 -1.15 -1.42
N ASP A 4 -17.61 -0.97 -1.90
CA ASP A 4 -18.80 -0.88 -1.06
C ASP A 4 -19.19 -2.23 -0.45
N ASN A 5 -18.62 -3.33 -0.98
CA ASN A 5 -18.82 -4.71 -0.49
C ASN A 5 -17.54 -5.35 0.08
N LEU A 6 -16.51 -4.55 0.41
CA LEU A 6 -15.27 -5.10 0.97
C LEU A 6 -15.46 -5.49 2.44
N ASP A 7 -15.09 -6.71 2.79
CA ASP A 7 -14.97 -7.12 4.19
C ASP A 7 -13.88 -6.28 4.88
N LEU A 8 -14.30 -5.43 5.83
CA LEU A 8 -13.43 -4.52 6.58
C LEU A 8 -12.44 -5.23 7.51
N ASN A 9 -12.61 -6.54 7.72
CA ASN A 9 -11.67 -7.35 8.49
C ASN A 9 -10.69 -8.12 7.61
N LYS A 10 -10.91 -8.15 6.29
CA LYS A 10 -10.06 -8.89 5.35
C LYS A 10 -8.62 -8.36 5.39
N SER A 11 -7.66 -9.26 5.54
CA SER A 11 -6.25 -8.96 5.38
C SER A 11 -5.92 -8.83 3.89
N GLY A 12 -5.17 -7.78 3.52
CA GLY A 12 -4.71 -7.62 2.14
C GLY A 12 -4.23 -6.22 1.78
N ALA A 13 -3.85 -6.08 0.51
CA ALA A 13 -3.54 -4.79 -0.12
C ALA A 13 -4.62 -4.47 -1.16
N PHE A 14 -5.14 -3.25 -1.11
CA PHE A 14 -6.27 -2.81 -1.93
C PHE A 14 -5.90 -1.53 -2.66
N ILE A 15 -6.13 -1.47 -3.96
CA ILE A 15 -6.03 -0.22 -4.71
C ILE A 15 -7.29 0.59 -4.39
N ILE A 16 -7.11 1.79 -3.84
CA ILE A 16 -8.18 2.70 -3.43
C ILE A 16 -8.16 4.01 -4.24
N GLY A 17 -7.11 4.25 -5.01
CA GLY A 17 -6.96 5.43 -5.85
C GLY A 17 -6.00 5.22 -7.02
N LEU A 18 -6.24 5.95 -8.09
CA LEU A 18 -5.50 5.91 -9.36
C LEU A 18 -5.45 7.33 -9.93
N SER A 19 -4.41 7.68 -10.68
CA SER A 19 -4.38 8.92 -11.46
C SER A 19 -5.58 9.00 -12.43
N ASP A 20 -6.24 10.16 -12.48
CA ASP A 20 -7.42 10.43 -13.31
C ASP A 20 -7.12 10.45 -14.83
N CYS A 21 -5.85 10.57 -15.19
CA CYS A 21 -5.35 10.54 -16.55
C CYS A 21 -5.11 9.12 -17.10
N GLY A 22 -5.14 8.09 -16.25
CA GLY A 22 -4.89 6.69 -16.62
C GLY A 22 -3.60 6.50 -17.43
N GLU A 23 -3.64 5.63 -18.44
CA GLU A 23 -2.50 5.36 -19.34
C GLU A 23 -2.17 6.50 -20.32
N LYS A 24 -3.04 7.51 -20.44
CA LYS A 24 -2.89 8.58 -21.44
C LYS A 24 -1.62 9.38 -21.18
N ILE A 25 -1.28 9.61 -19.91
CA ILE A 25 -0.08 10.36 -19.54
C ILE A 25 1.20 9.58 -19.89
N THR A 26 1.19 8.27 -19.68
CA THR A 26 2.30 7.37 -20.03
C THR A 26 2.54 7.38 -21.53
N SER A 27 1.48 7.24 -22.33
CA SER A 27 1.55 7.29 -23.79
C SER A 27 2.01 8.67 -24.28
N ALA A 28 1.46 9.75 -23.73
CA ALA A 28 1.86 11.12 -24.07
C ALA A 28 3.34 11.37 -23.76
N GLY A 29 3.85 10.87 -22.63
CA GLY A 29 5.27 10.91 -22.26
C GLY A 29 6.17 10.18 -23.26
N GLY A 30 5.72 9.04 -23.80
CA GLY A 30 6.43 8.34 -24.88
C GLY A 30 6.44 9.11 -26.21
N ARG A 31 5.37 9.87 -26.52
CA ARG A 31 5.24 10.64 -27.76
C ARG A 31 5.97 11.97 -27.72
N VAL A 32 5.94 12.68 -26.60
CA VAL A 32 6.49 14.05 -26.48
C VAL A 32 8.00 14.09 -26.73
N SER A 33 8.69 12.99 -26.49
CA SER A 33 10.13 12.85 -26.75
C SER A 33 10.48 12.57 -28.22
N THR A 34 9.50 12.22 -29.07
CA THR A 34 9.73 11.72 -30.44
C THR A 34 8.86 12.34 -31.53
N GLN A 35 7.84 13.12 -31.18
CA GLN A 35 6.88 13.71 -32.13
C GLN A 35 6.87 15.23 -32.05
N GLU A 36 6.62 15.88 -33.20
CA GLU A 36 6.44 17.33 -33.28
C GLU A 36 5.13 17.80 -32.63
N GLY A 37 5.16 19.01 -32.07
CA GLY A 37 4.01 19.69 -31.47
C GLY A 37 4.26 20.08 -30.01
N THR A 38 3.25 20.73 -29.41
CA THR A 38 3.29 21.11 -27.99
C THR A 38 2.79 19.97 -27.10
N VAL A 39 3.13 20.03 -25.80
CA VAL A 39 2.69 19.02 -24.81
C VAL A 39 1.17 18.80 -24.84
N LEU A 40 0.37 19.87 -24.91
CA LEU A 40 -1.09 19.76 -24.98
C LEU A 40 -1.58 19.18 -26.33
N GLY A 41 -0.88 19.48 -27.43
CA GLY A 41 -1.17 18.86 -28.72
C GLY A 41 -0.89 17.35 -28.73
N ILE A 42 0.20 16.93 -28.09
CA ILE A 42 0.52 15.50 -27.91
C ILE A 42 -0.50 14.82 -26.98
N TRP A 43 -0.90 15.50 -25.91
CA TRP A 43 -1.95 15.02 -25.01
C TRP A 43 -3.26 14.74 -25.75
N GLN A 44 -3.72 15.69 -26.58
CA GLN A 44 -4.94 15.53 -27.39
C GLN A 44 -4.86 14.33 -28.36
N LYS A 45 -3.67 13.99 -28.86
CA LYS A 45 -3.45 12.80 -29.71
C LYS A 45 -3.45 11.49 -28.92
N SER A 46 -3.29 11.53 -27.59
CA SER A 46 -3.04 10.36 -26.73
C SER A 46 -4.30 9.85 -26.02
N GLN A 47 -5.45 9.90 -26.69
CA GLN A 47 -6.75 9.55 -26.10
C GLN A 47 -7.23 8.12 -26.47
N ASP A 48 -6.63 7.51 -27.48
CA ASP A 48 -6.98 6.18 -28.00
C ASP A 48 -6.31 5.06 -27.18
N CYS A 49 -7.13 4.28 -26.47
CA CYS A 49 -6.69 3.25 -25.52
C CYS A 49 -5.82 2.16 -26.19
N GLU A 50 -6.27 1.62 -27.32
CA GLU A 50 -5.57 0.52 -27.99
C GLU A 50 -4.20 0.98 -28.52
N LYS A 51 -4.13 2.18 -29.12
CA LYS A 51 -2.86 2.75 -29.58
C LYS A 51 -1.94 3.11 -28.43
N ASN A 52 -2.48 3.59 -27.32
CA ASN A 52 -1.72 3.92 -26.12
C ASN A 52 -1.09 2.67 -25.52
N ALA A 53 -1.87 1.61 -25.28
CA ALA A 53 -1.37 0.35 -24.75
C ALA A 53 -0.24 -0.24 -25.62
N LYS A 54 -0.40 -0.26 -26.95
CA LYS A 54 0.65 -0.71 -27.89
C LYS A 54 1.92 0.14 -27.81
N LEU A 55 1.79 1.46 -27.69
CA LEU A 55 2.94 2.34 -27.58
C LEU A 55 3.65 2.16 -26.23
N ILE A 56 2.91 2.06 -25.14
CA ILE A 56 3.46 1.87 -23.80
C ILE A 56 4.23 0.55 -23.73
N ASP A 57 3.68 -0.56 -24.25
CA ASP A 57 4.39 -1.85 -24.33
C ASP A 57 5.70 -1.71 -25.14
N LYS A 58 5.68 -1.04 -26.29
CA LYS A 58 6.89 -0.81 -27.09
C LYS A 58 7.94 0.02 -26.35
N VAL A 59 7.54 1.13 -25.73
CA VAL A 59 8.44 2.08 -25.07
C VAL A 59 9.09 1.44 -23.84
N THR A 60 8.31 0.72 -23.03
CA THR A 60 8.81 0.00 -21.84
C THR A 60 9.73 -1.15 -22.21
N ARG A 61 9.41 -1.94 -23.24
CA ARG A 61 10.32 -2.98 -23.79
C ARG A 61 11.65 -2.42 -24.30
N SER A 62 11.65 -1.15 -24.70
CA SER A 62 12.86 -0.44 -25.16
C SER A 62 13.69 0.14 -23.99
N GLY A 63 13.28 -0.07 -22.74
CA GLY A 63 13.99 0.38 -21.54
C GLY A 63 13.63 1.79 -21.06
N HIS A 64 12.73 2.48 -21.75
CA HIS A 64 12.30 3.84 -21.40
C HIS A 64 11.21 3.84 -20.32
N ASN A 65 11.49 3.24 -19.17
CA ASN A 65 10.52 2.98 -18.11
C ASN A 65 10.12 4.23 -17.32
N SER A 66 10.80 5.36 -17.47
CA SER A 66 10.42 6.61 -16.80
C SER A 66 9.01 7.08 -17.19
N VAL A 67 8.48 6.66 -18.35
CA VAL A 67 7.13 7.05 -18.78
C VAL A 67 6.03 6.51 -17.86
N VAL A 68 6.23 5.35 -17.22
CA VAL A 68 5.24 4.76 -16.31
C VAL A 68 5.28 5.38 -14.90
N GLU A 69 6.34 6.12 -14.58
CA GLU A 69 6.43 6.88 -13.31
C GLU A 69 5.39 8.02 -13.22
N HIS A 70 4.76 8.40 -14.34
CA HIS A 70 3.69 9.39 -14.37
C HIS A 70 2.32 8.84 -13.95
N THR A 71 2.16 7.51 -13.85
CA THR A 71 0.95 6.88 -13.31
C THR A 71 1.14 6.65 -11.82
N TYR A 72 0.16 7.06 -11.01
CA TYR A 72 0.19 6.92 -9.55
C TYR A 72 -0.96 6.05 -9.05
N PHE A 73 -0.67 5.28 -8.00
CA PHE A 73 -1.57 4.38 -7.30
C PHE A 73 -1.59 4.75 -5.82
N ASN A 74 -2.78 4.68 -5.23
CA ASN A 74 -2.97 4.74 -3.78
C ASN A 74 -3.47 3.37 -3.30
N LEU A 75 -2.72 2.81 -2.36
CA LEU A 75 -2.92 1.48 -1.81
C LEU A 75 -3.29 1.61 -0.33
N ALA A 76 -4.28 0.83 0.11
CA ALA A 76 -4.55 0.56 1.51
C ALA A 76 -4.04 -0.84 1.85
N PHE A 77 -3.08 -0.92 2.78
CA PHE A 77 -2.68 -2.18 3.40
C PHE A 77 -3.51 -2.34 4.67
N GLN A 78 -4.41 -3.32 4.65
CA GLN A 78 -5.37 -3.57 5.72
C GLN A 78 -5.05 -4.89 6.41
N ASN A 79 -5.00 -4.86 7.74
CA ASN A 79 -4.73 -6.01 8.61
C ASN A 79 -3.57 -6.89 8.11
N VAL A 80 -2.48 -6.29 7.63
CA VAL A 80 -1.26 -7.00 7.27
C VAL A 80 -0.34 -7.09 8.49
N THR A 81 0.59 -8.04 8.54
CA THR A 81 1.47 -8.13 9.71
C THR A 81 2.45 -6.96 9.79
N ALA A 82 3.00 -6.70 10.99
CA ALA A 82 4.10 -5.73 11.14
C ALA A 82 5.34 -6.09 10.29
N VAL A 83 5.54 -7.38 9.96
CA VAL A 83 6.58 -7.82 9.02
C VAL A 83 6.33 -7.27 7.61
N VAL A 84 5.10 -7.37 7.12
CA VAL A 84 4.72 -6.80 5.81
C VAL A 84 4.89 -5.28 5.82
N GLU A 85 4.45 -4.61 6.88
CA GLU A 85 4.69 -3.17 7.05
C GLU A 85 6.17 -2.85 6.93
N GLN A 86 7.03 -3.49 7.73
CA GLN A 86 8.47 -3.21 7.74
C GLN A 86 9.11 -3.46 6.37
N PHE A 87 8.77 -4.56 5.71
CA PHE A 87 9.29 -4.85 4.37
C PHE A 87 8.85 -3.79 3.33
N VAL A 88 7.57 -3.41 3.35
CA VAL A 88 7.01 -2.48 2.36
C VAL A 88 7.53 -1.06 2.54
N ILE A 89 7.77 -0.61 3.78
CA ILE A 89 8.27 0.75 4.02
C ILE A 89 9.76 0.94 3.68
N GLU A 90 10.50 -0.14 3.36
CA GLU A 90 11.88 -0.04 2.86
C GLU A 90 11.95 0.53 1.43
N PHE A 91 10.84 0.49 0.69
CA PHE A 91 10.76 1.02 -0.68
C PHE A 91 10.67 2.55 -0.67
N ARG A 92 11.83 3.19 -0.82
CA ARG A 92 11.99 4.65 -0.70
C ARG A 92 11.27 5.50 -1.76
N LEU A 93 10.91 4.92 -2.91
CA LEU A 93 10.19 5.61 -3.99
C LEU A 93 8.67 5.48 -3.84
N ALA A 94 8.20 5.68 -2.61
CA ALA A 94 6.80 5.66 -2.24
C ALA A 94 6.58 6.58 -1.03
N SER A 95 5.32 6.91 -0.76
CA SER A 95 4.92 7.69 0.41
C SER A 95 4.04 6.85 1.32
N PHE A 96 4.34 6.83 2.62
CA PHE A 96 3.65 5.97 3.59
C PHE A 96 2.98 6.78 4.69
N THR A 97 1.83 6.29 5.15
CA THR A 97 1.22 6.75 6.41
C THR A 97 0.80 5.54 7.20
N VAL A 98 1.53 5.26 8.28
CA VAL A 98 1.36 4.08 9.11
C VAL A 98 0.55 4.41 10.36
N LYS A 99 -0.40 3.53 10.74
CA LYS A 99 -1.13 3.65 12.01
C LYS A 99 -0.12 3.65 13.17
N SER A 100 -0.03 4.77 13.88
CA SER A 100 0.98 4.96 14.91
C SER A 100 0.70 4.14 16.17
N ARG A 101 1.60 3.21 16.48
CA ARG A 101 1.65 2.46 17.75
C ARG A 101 1.96 3.32 18.98
N ARG A 102 2.30 4.61 18.80
CA ARG A 102 2.53 5.56 19.90
C ARG A 102 1.25 6.27 20.35
N TYR A 103 0.27 6.39 19.45
CA TYR A 103 -0.94 7.18 19.69
C TYR A 103 -2.22 6.32 19.72
N VAL A 104 -2.30 5.31 18.86
CA VAL A 104 -3.47 4.43 18.76
C VAL A 104 -3.33 3.26 19.72
N ASP A 105 -4.45 2.84 20.31
CA ASP A 105 -4.54 1.63 21.10
C ASP A 105 -4.59 0.41 20.18
N PHE A 106 -3.73 -0.59 20.42
CA PHE A 106 -3.62 -1.80 19.61
C PHE A 106 -4.21 -3.04 20.30
N SER A 107 -4.92 -2.89 21.43
CA SER A 107 -5.48 -4.00 22.20
C SER A 107 -6.35 -4.93 21.35
N ASP A 108 -7.14 -4.35 20.45
CA ASP A 108 -8.03 -5.07 19.54
C ASP A 108 -7.49 -5.17 18.10
N ALA A 109 -6.21 -4.91 17.88
CA ALA A 109 -5.65 -4.93 16.52
C ALA A 109 -5.64 -6.35 15.92
N GLY A 110 -5.57 -7.39 16.75
CA GLY A 110 -5.48 -8.77 16.32
C GLY A 110 -4.10 -9.13 15.74
N PHE A 111 -3.94 -10.39 15.34
CA PHE A 111 -2.68 -10.93 14.85
C PHE A 111 -2.90 -12.05 13.82
N PHE A 112 -1.89 -12.24 12.96
CA PHE A 112 -1.88 -13.31 11.98
C PHE A 112 -1.75 -14.69 12.64
N ILE A 113 -2.55 -15.65 12.20
CA ILE A 113 -2.54 -17.04 12.63
C ILE A 113 -2.12 -17.89 11.43
N PRO A 114 -0.93 -18.53 11.46
CA PRO A 114 -0.53 -19.51 10.44
C PRO A 114 -1.52 -20.68 10.34
N GLU A 115 -1.64 -21.30 9.16
CA GLU A 115 -2.58 -22.42 8.93
C GLU A 115 -2.32 -23.61 9.89
N ASP A 116 -1.06 -23.92 10.16
CA ASP A 116 -0.65 -25.01 11.04
C ASP A 116 -0.47 -24.59 12.51
N ALA A 117 -0.93 -23.41 12.90
CA ALA A 117 -0.77 -22.91 14.26
C ALA A 117 -1.68 -23.66 15.26
N ASP A 118 -1.07 -24.14 16.34
CA ASP A 118 -1.78 -24.80 17.42
C ASP A 118 -2.40 -23.81 18.43
N GLU A 119 -3.13 -24.33 19.41
CA GLU A 119 -3.73 -23.52 20.47
C GLU A 119 -2.69 -22.87 21.40
N ASN A 120 -1.48 -23.42 21.48
CA ASN A 120 -0.41 -22.81 22.26
C ASN A 120 0.02 -21.48 21.63
N TYR A 121 0.20 -21.45 20.31
CA TYR A 121 0.47 -20.21 19.58
C TYR A 121 -0.63 -19.16 19.80
N LYS A 122 -1.90 -19.55 19.56
CA LYS A 122 -3.04 -18.62 19.66
C LYS A 122 -3.18 -18.05 21.07
N SER A 123 -3.08 -18.92 22.08
CA SER A 123 -3.18 -18.50 23.48
C SER A 123 -1.98 -17.66 23.93
N HIS A 124 -0.77 -17.93 23.44
CA HIS A 124 0.40 -17.13 23.75
C HIS A 124 0.29 -15.71 23.18
N MET A 125 -0.11 -15.59 21.91
CA MET A 125 -0.30 -14.28 21.28
C MET A 125 -1.44 -13.50 21.95
N ALA A 126 -2.57 -14.14 22.25
CA ALA A 126 -3.66 -13.51 22.99
C ALA A 126 -3.22 -13.00 24.37
N LYS A 127 -2.36 -13.74 25.09
CA LYS A 127 -1.79 -13.29 26.37
C LYS A 127 -0.93 -12.04 26.23
N LEU A 128 -0.13 -11.92 25.17
CA LEU A 128 0.68 -10.72 24.91
C LEU A 128 -0.19 -9.47 24.70
N PHE A 129 -1.29 -9.61 23.96
CA PHE A 129 -2.27 -8.53 23.79
C PHE A 129 -2.98 -8.19 25.11
N GLY A 130 -3.38 -9.19 25.89
CA GLY A 130 -3.97 -8.97 27.22
C GLY A 130 -3.03 -8.19 28.15
N LEU A 131 -1.75 -8.56 28.20
CA LEU A 131 -0.75 -7.84 29.00
C LEU A 131 -0.53 -6.40 28.50
N TYR A 132 -0.56 -6.18 27.18
CA TYR A 132 -0.52 -4.84 26.61
C TYR A 132 -1.71 -3.98 27.08
N SER A 133 -2.92 -4.53 27.08
CA SER A 133 -4.12 -3.85 27.58
C SER A 133 -4.00 -3.52 29.07
N GLU A 134 -3.59 -4.48 29.90
CA GLU A 134 -3.34 -4.27 31.33
C GLU A 134 -2.35 -3.12 31.59
N PHE A 135 -1.27 -3.05 30.81
CA PHE A 135 -0.28 -1.97 30.92
C PHE A 135 -0.89 -0.61 30.56
N CYS A 136 -1.66 -0.55 29.48
CA CYS A 136 -2.32 0.67 29.05
C CYS A 136 -3.36 1.14 30.10
N GLU A 137 -4.13 0.23 30.67
CA GLU A 137 -5.09 0.50 31.75
C GLU A 137 -4.41 0.98 33.03
N ALA A 138 -3.22 0.46 33.34
CA ALA A 138 -2.38 0.92 34.44
C ALA A 138 -1.71 2.29 34.18
N GLY A 139 -1.95 2.91 33.02
CA GLY A 139 -1.44 4.24 32.67
C GLY A 139 -0.03 4.23 32.06
N VAL A 140 0.52 3.07 31.69
CA VAL A 140 1.77 3.01 30.93
C VAL A 140 1.55 3.63 29.55
N PRO A 141 2.42 4.55 29.08
CA PRO A 141 2.30 5.12 27.75
C PRO A 141 2.30 4.04 26.66
N LYS A 142 1.44 4.18 25.65
CA LYS A 142 1.37 3.25 24.51
C LYS A 142 2.70 3.05 23.80
N GLU A 143 3.53 4.10 23.76
CA GLU A 143 4.87 4.03 23.15
C GLU A 143 5.84 3.11 23.89
N ASP A 144 5.59 2.85 25.18
CA ASP A 144 6.33 1.90 26.01
C ASP A 144 5.62 0.54 26.06
N ALA A 145 4.30 0.51 26.27
CA ALA A 145 3.54 -0.74 26.33
C ALA A 145 3.65 -1.57 25.04
N ARG A 146 3.78 -0.90 23.87
CA ARG A 146 3.88 -1.57 22.56
C ARG A 146 5.05 -2.55 22.41
N PHE A 147 6.06 -2.51 23.29
CA PHE A 147 7.15 -3.50 23.29
C PHE A 147 6.68 -4.93 23.64
N LEU A 148 5.47 -5.07 24.18
CA LEU A 148 4.83 -6.36 24.42
C LEU A 148 4.18 -6.96 23.15
N LEU A 149 3.86 -6.13 22.15
CA LEU A 149 3.11 -6.58 20.98
C LEU A 149 3.96 -7.48 20.07
N PRO A 150 3.45 -8.64 19.62
CA PRO A 150 4.21 -9.56 18.78
C PRO A 150 4.33 -9.08 17.33
N TYR A 151 5.36 -9.56 16.61
CA TYR A 151 5.58 -9.21 15.20
C TYR A 151 4.43 -9.63 14.26
N CYS A 152 3.61 -10.60 14.66
CA CYS A 152 2.42 -11.00 13.91
C CYS A 152 1.21 -10.08 14.12
N LEU A 153 1.32 -9.02 14.94
CA LEU A 153 0.25 -8.02 15.10
C LEU A 153 -0.18 -7.48 13.74
N PHE A 154 -1.49 -7.23 13.60
CA PHE A 154 -2.01 -6.58 12.40
C PHE A 154 -1.76 -5.08 12.45
N SER A 155 -1.24 -4.57 11.35
CA SER A 155 -1.02 -3.17 11.07
C SER A 155 -1.82 -2.74 9.85
N ASN A 156 -2.05 -1.43 9.79
CA ASN A 156 -2.83 -0.77 8.76
C ASN A 156 -2.08 0.48 8.32
N PHE A 157 -1.87 0.64 7.02
CA PHE A 157 -1.17 1.81 6.48
C PHE A 157 -1.57 2.11 5.04
N PHE A 158 -1.41 3.38 4.66
CA PHE A 158 -1.56 3.82 3.28
C PHE A 158 -0.20 3.89 2.59
N CYS A 159 -0.17 3.58 1.30
CA CYS A 159 1.00 3.71 0.43
C CYS A 159 0.58 4.42 -0.86
N SER A 160 1.33 5.44 -1.25
CA SER A 160 1.23 6.06 -2.58
C SER A 160 2.51 5.79 -3.36
N ILE A 161 2.38 5.20 -4.54
CA ILE A 161 3.50 4.75 -5.38
C ILE A 161 3.21 5.03 -6.86
N ASN A 162 4.25 5.18 -7.67
CA ASN A 162 4.09 5.31 -9.13
C ASN A 162 4.09 3.93 -9.82
N GLY A 163 3.98 3.90 -11.16
CA GLY A 163 3.92 2.66 -11.94
C GLY A 163 5.23 1.93 -12.19
N ARG A 164 6.35 2.34 -11.59
CA ARG A 164 7.68 1.73 -11.78
C ARG A 164 8.19 1.00 -10.55
#